data_AF-A0A2N2L0Z8-F1
#
_entry.id   AF-A0A2N2L0Z8-F1
#
_cell.length_a   1.000
_cell.length_b   1.000
_cell.length_c   1.000
_cell.angle_alpha   90.00
_cell.angle_beta   90.00
_cell.angle_gamma   90.00
#
_symmetry.space_group_name_H-M   'P 1'
#
loop_
_entity.id
_entity.type
_entity.pdbx_description
1 polymer ?
#
loop_
_entity_poly.entity_id
_entity_poly.type
_entity_poly.pdbx_seq_one_letter_code
_entity_poly.pdbx_strand_id
1 'polypeptide(L)'
;MIYTLADGRNINIGEVKSVSSIRDYGDDPNMIGMCRFGFAIYMKDSTTVRVSEHYHYADWVEVRARLNAVRTEIMRLVEQSG
;
A
#
# COMPACT_ATOMS: atom_id res chain seq x y z
N MET A 1 -16.67 5.93 3.21
CA MET A 1 -16.38 4.75 4.04
C MET A 1 -14.96 4.87 4.59
N ILE A 2 -14.74 4.58 5.87
CA ILE A 2 -13.39 4.56 6.46
C ILE A 2 -12.84 3.14 6.36
N TYR A 3 -11.60 3.00 5.87
CA TYR A 3 -10.85 1.75 5.82
C TYR A 3 -9.62 1.87 6.70
N THR A 4 -9.35 0.85 7.51
CA THR A 4 -8.19 0.81 8.40
C THR A 4 -7.11 -0.04 7.75
N LEU A 5 -5.95 0.57 7.49
CA LEU A 5 -4.74 -0.10 7.01
C LEU A 5 -4.17 -1.03 8.10
N ALA A 6 -3.36 -2.00 7.69
CA ALA A 6 -2.75 -2.97 8.60
C ALA A 6 -1.83 -2.31 9.67
N ASP A 7 -1.31 -1.11 9.39
CA ASP A 7 -0.53 -0.32 10.34
C ASP A 7 -1.39 0.57 11.26
N GLY A 8 -2.71 0.42 11.22
CA GLY A 8 -3.66 1.17 12.04
C GLY A 8 -4.04 2.54 11.48
N ARG A 9 -3.48 2.98 10.35
CA ARG A 9 -3.87 4.26 9.73
C ARG A 9 -5.25 4.15 9.09
N ASN A 10 -6.08 5.17 9.30
CA ASN A 10 -7.40 5.24 8.71
C ASN A 10 -7.39 6.08 7.43
N ILE A 11 -7.96 5.54 6.35
CA ILE A 11 -8.15 6.23 5.08
C ILE A 11 -9.63 6.35 4.76
N ASN A 12 -10.07 7.53 4.31
CA ASN A 12 -11.43 7.69 3.79
C ASN A 12 -11.45 7.31 2.31
N ILE A 13 -12.06 6.16 2.01
CA ILE A 13 -12.16 5.61 0.66
C ILE A 13 -12.84 6.60 -0.31
N GLY A 14 -13.80 7.39 0.16
CA GLY A 14 -14.49 8.39 -0.69
C GLY A 14 -13.60 9.56 -1.12
N GLU A 15 -12.49 9.77 -0.41
CA GLU A 15 -11.49 10.80 -0.70
C GLU A 15 -10.31 10.26 -1.50
N VAL A 16 -10.31 8.97 -1.87
CA VAL A 16 -9.25 8.41 -2.72
C VAL A 16 -9.44 8.89 -4.15
N LYS A 17 -8.37 9.44 -4.73
CA LYS A 17 -8.29 9.87 -6.13
C LYS A 17 -7.75 8.77 -7.03
N SER A 18 -6.66 8.12 -6.61
CA SER A 18 -6.07 7.01 -7.36
C SER A 18 -5.12 6.18 -6.48
N VAL A 19 -4.83 4.96 -6.92
CA VAL A 19 -3.91 4.04 -6.24
C VAL A 19 -2.81 3.63 -7.22
N SER A 20 -1.54 3.80 -6.84
CA SER A 20 -0.42 3.42 -7.68
C SER A 20 -0.26 1.90 -7.79
N SER A 21 0.52 1.44 -8.76
CA SER A 21 1.03 0.07 -8.77
C SER A 21 2.00 -0.16 -7.60
N ILE A 22 2.13 -1.42 -7.18
CA ILE A 22 3.17 -1.84 -6.25
C ILE A 22 4.52 -1.69 -6.92
N ARG A 23 5.46 -1.06 -6.23
CA ARG A 23 6.85 -0.88 -6.66
C ARG A 23 7.79 -1.49 -5.64
N ASP A 24 8.89 -2.02 -6.16
CA ASP A 24 10.08 -2.35 -5.39
C ASP A 24 10.86 -1.06 -5.13
N TYR A 25 11.15 -0.76 -3.87
CA TYR A 25 12.00 0.35 -3.47
C TYR A 25 13.45 -0.07 -3.25
N GLY A 26 13.76 -1.36 -3.42
CA GLY A 26 15.08 -1.94 -3.19
C GLY A 26 15.42 -2.07 -1.72
N ASP A 27 16.71 -2.16 -1.45
CA ASP A 27 17.30 -2.30 -0.12
C ASP A 27 16.95 -1.09 0.76
N ASP A 28 16.50 -1.34 1.98
CA ASP A 28 16.29 -0.28 2.96
C ASP A 28 17.61 0.00 3.68
N PRO A 29 18.23 1.19 3.49
CA PRO A 29 19.53 1.51 4.07
C PRO A 29 19.53 1.52 5.61
N ASN A 30 18.35 1.49 6.24
CA ASN A 30 18.20 1.45 7.69
C ASN A 30 17.98 0.03 8.24
N MET A 31 17.81 -0.98 7.37
CA MET A 31 17.57 -2.37 7.76
C MET A 31 18.39 -3.31 6.88
N ILE A 32 19.52 -3.78 7.43
CA ILE A 32 20.44 -4.68 6.72
C ILE A 32 19.71 -5.94 6.26
N GLY A 33 19.75 -6.21 4.95
CA GLY A 33 19.18 -7.41 4.35
C GLY A 33 17.66 -7.41 4.21
N MET A 34 17.02 -6.25 4.37
CA MET A 34 15.60 -6.03 4.10
C MET A 34 15.44 -5.15 2.88
N CYS A 35 14.60 -5.59 1.94
CA CYS A 35 14.09 -4.76 0.87
C CYS A 35 12.70 -4.25 1.23
N ARG A 36 12.16 -3.30 0.45
CA ARG A 36 10.83 -2.74 0.71
C ARG A 36 9.96 -2.70 -0.54
N PHE A 37 8.78 -3.29 -0.46
CA PHE A 37 7.72 -3.07 -1.44
C PHE A 37 6.75 -2.01 -0.93
N GLY A 38 6.06 -1.33 -1.85
CA GLY A 38 4.88 -0.56 -1.47
C GLY A 38 4.18 0.11 -2.62
N PHE A 39 3.07 0.76 -2.31
CA PHE A 39 2.28 1.55 -3.23
C PHE A 39 1.80 2.83 -2.54
N ALA A 40 1.39 3.80 -3.35
CA ALA A 40 0.88 5.08 -2.91
C ALA A 40 -0.63 5.17 -3.18
N ILE A 41 -1.36 5.67 -2.19
CA ILE A 41 -2.76 6.07 -2.30
C ILE A 41 -2.76 7.58 -2.39
N TYR A 42 -3.19 8.11 -3.52
CA TYR A 42 -3.34 9.54 -3.74
C TYR A 42 -4.76 9.94 -3.37
N MET A 43 -4.87 10.90 -2.45
CA MET A 43 -6.13 11.44 -1.97
C MET A 43 -6.53 12.69 -2.79
N LYS A 44 -7.80 13.08 -2.75
CA LYS A 44 -8.35 14.25 -3.45
C LYS A 44 -7.80 15.56 -2.90
N ASP A 45 -7.50 15.61 -1.61
CA ASP A 45 -6.87 16.74 -0.90
C ASP A 45 -5.36 16.88 -1.19
N SER A 46 -4.82 16.12 -2.14
CA SER A 46 -3.38 16.02 -2.48
C SER A 46 -2.52 15.34 -1.41
N THR A 47 -3.12 14.78 -0.35
CA THR A 47 -2.41 13.92 0.59
C THR A 47 -2.01 12.62 -0.11
N THR A 48 -0.83 12.09 0.22
CA THR A 48 -0.37 10.79 -0.27
C THR A 48 -0.10 9.86 0.90
N VAL A 49 -0.83 8.75 0.96
CA VAL A 49 -0.62 7.70 1.96
C VAL A 49 0.21 6.58 1.32
N ARG A 50 1.42 6.36 1.83
CA ARG A 50 2.29 5.27 1.36
C ARG A 50 2.08 4.04 2.22
N VAL A 51 1.70 2.93 1.60
CA VAL A 51 1.60 1.61 2.23
C VAL A 51 2.81 0.81 1.77
N SER A 52 3.61 0.34 2.72
CA SER A 52 4.84 -0.39 2.43
C SER A 52 5.10 -1.48 3.45
N GLU A 53 5.66 -2.59 2.99
CA GLU A 53 6.13 -3.69 3.84
C GLU A 53 7.58 -4.00 3.51
N HIS A 54 8.36 -4.27 4.56
CA HIS A 54 9.70 -4.82 4.45
C HIS A 54 9.63 -6.32 4.15
N TYR A 55 10.62 -6.82 3.42
CA TYR A 55 10.74 -8.22 3.12
C TYR A 55 12.20 -8.66 3.07
N HIS A 56 12.45 -9.89 3.51
CA HIS A 56 13.67 -10.60 3.15
C HIS A 56 13.53 -11.17 1.74
N TYR A 57 14.65 -11.32 1.02
CA TYR A 57 14.66 -11.93 -0.31
C TYR A 57 14.04 -13.33 -0.33
N ALA A 58 14.03 -14.07 0.78
CA ALA A 58 13.37 -15.37 0.85
C ALA A 58 11.83 -15.30 0.79
N ASP A 59 11.23 -14.20 1.29
CA ASP A 59 9.79 -14.10 1.56
C ASP A 59 9.08 -13.07 0.67
N TRP A 60 9.79 -12.55 -0.34
CA TRP A 60 9.31 -11.45 -1.20
C TRP A 60 7.97 -11.75 -1.90
N VAL A 61 7.74 -13.01 -2.27
CA VAL A 61 6.51 -13.45 -2.96
C VAL A 61 5.30 -13.26 -2.06
N GLU A 62 5.40 -13.67 -0.79
CA GLU A 62 4.31 -13.61 0.16
C GLU A 62 3.99 -12.16 0.53
N VAL A 63 5.02 -11.35 0.78
CA VAL A 63 4.88 -9.92 1.07
C VAL A 63 4.23 -9.17 -0.09
N ARG A 64 4.66 -9.46 -1.33
CA ARG A 64 4.07 -8.86 -2.53
C ARG A 64 2.61 -9.28 -2.71
N ALA A 65 2.28 -10.55 -2.43
CA ALA A 65 0.91 -11.04 -2.49
C ALA A 65 -0.01 -10.34 -1.48
N ARG A 66 0.45 -10.15 -0.23
CA ARG A 66 -0.28 -9.38 0.80
C ARG A 66 -0.53 -7.94 0.37
N LEU A 67 0.51 -7.22 -0.06
CA LEU A 67 0.36 -5.85 -0.56
C LEU A 67 -0.61 -5.77 -1.75
N ASN A 68 -0.59 -6.78 -2.63
CA ASN A 68 -1.50 -6.82 -3.77
C ASN A 68 -2.95 -7.10 -3.37
N ALA A 69 -3.18 -7.93 -2.34
CA ALA A 69 -4.50 -8.15 -1.77
C ALA A 69 -5.07 -6.85 -1.18
N VAL A 70 -4.27 -6.13 -0.37
CA VAL A 70 -4.68 -4.84 0.20
C VAL A 70 -4.97 -3.81 -0.91
N ARG A 71 -4.08 -3.69 -1.91
CA ARG A 71 -4.29 -2.78 -3.03
C ARG A 71 -5.57 -3.10 -3.80
N THR A 72 -5.80 -4.37 -4.11
CA THR A 72 -6.99 -4.83 -4.84
C THR A 72 -8.25 -4.53 -4.06
N GLU A 73 -8.26 -4.77 -2.76
CA GLU A 73 -9.41 -4.48 -1.92
C GLU A 73 -9.71 -2.97 -1.86
N ILE A 74 -8.68 -2.13 -1.70
CA ILE A 74 -8.86 -0.67 -1.74
C ILE A 74 -9.43 -0.23 -3.08
N MET A 75 -8.89 -0.70 -4.21
CA MET A 75 -9.43 -0.35 -5.53
C MET A 75 -10.89 -0.79 -5.69
N ARG A 76 -11.24 -1.99 -5.23
CA ARG A 76 -12.62 -2.50 -5.26
C ARG A 76 -13.56 -1.60 -4.45
N LEU A 77 -13.14 -1.19 -3.25
CA LEU A 77 -13.94 -0.29 -2.40
C LEU A 77 -14.08 1.11 -3.01
N VAL A 78 -13.05 1.61 -3.68
CA VAL A 78 -13.09 2.89 -4.41
C VAL A 78 -14.09 2.81 -5.57
N GLU A 79 -14.06 1.73 -6.35
CA GLU A 79 -15.01 1.51 -7.46
C GLU A 79 -16.46 1.41 -6.98
N GLN A 80 -16.70 0.81 -5.82
CA GLN A 80 -18.04 0.73 -5.21
C GLN A 80 -18.52 2.05 -4.57
N SER A 81 -17.61 3.00 -4.35
CA SER A 81 -17.92 4.28 -3.70
C SER A 81 -18.08 5.44 -4.69
N GLY A 82 -17.79 5.22 -5.98
CA GLY A 82 -17.96 6.20 -7.06
C GLY A 82 -19.31 6.06 -7.74
#